data_AF-A0A7C5MKL4-F1
#
_entry.id   AF-A0A7C5MKL4-F1
#
_cell.length_a   1.000
_cell.length_b   1.000
_cell.length_c   1.000
_cell.angle_alpha   90.00
_cell.angle_beta   90.00
_cell.angle_gamma   90.00
#
_symmetry.space_group_name_H-M   'P 1'
#
loop_
_entity.id
_entity.type
_entity.pdbx_description
1 polymer ?
#
loop_
_entity_poly.entity_id
_entity_poly.type
_entity_poly.pdbx_seq_one_letter_code
_entity_poly.pdbx_strand_id
1 'polypeptide(L)' 'RLVGYDYVISIEHEDGMMSNDEGLAKAVAVLKEAVITEQPGEMYWA' A
#
# COMPACT_ATOMS: atom_id res chain seq x y z
N ARG A 1 -8.92 8.31 6.51
CA ARG A 1 -7.49 8.68 6.50
C ARG A 1 -7.20 9.64 7.65
N LEU A 2 -6.25 9.35 8.54
CA LEU A 2 -5.97 10.19 9.72
C LEU A 2 -5.27 11.51 9.38
N VAL A 3 -4.39 11.49 8.38
CA VAL A 3 -3.54 12.64 8.01
C VAL A 3 -3.88 13.26 6.64
N GLY A 4 -4.95 12.80 5.99
CA GLY A 4 -5.49 13.41 4.77
C GLY A 4 -4.67 13.24 3.48
N TYR A 5 -3.56 12.49 3.47
CA TYR A 5 -2.75 12.30 2.26
C TYR A 5 -3.52 11.58 1.13
N ASP A 6 -3.59 12.20 -0.05
CA ASP A 6 -4.39 11.77 -1.20
C ASP A 6 -3.60 11.71 -2.52
N TYR A 7 -2.28 11.84 -2.45
CA TYR A 7 -1.40 11.79 -3.60
C TYR A 7 -0.77 10.39 -3.80
N VAL A 8 0.19 10.30 -4.72
CA VAL A 8 0.82 9.03 -5.12
C VAL A 8 1.72 8.46 -4.04
N ILE A 9 1.75 7.13 -3.93
CA ILE A 9 2.77 6.41 -3.16
C ILE A 9 3.89 6.03 -4.12
N SER A 10 5.09 6.55 -3.91
CA SER A 10 6.27 6.18 -4.69
C SER A 10 6.77 4.78 -4.29
N ILE A 11 7.27 4.02 -5.26
CA ILE A 11 7.95 2.75 -5.04
C ILE A 11 9.42 2.93 -5.41
N GLU A 12 10.31 2.53 -4.50
CA GLU A 12 11.74 2.38 -4.73
C GLU A 12 12.08 0.90 -4.64
N HIS A 13 12.83 0.38 -5.61
CA HIS A 13 13.21 -1.03 -5.68
C HIS A 13 14.72 -1.18 -5.49
N GLU A 14 15.12 -1.85 -4.41
CA GLU A 14 16.51 -2.17 -4.10
C GLU A 14 16.59 -3.65 -3.67
N ASP A 15 16.65 -4.53 -4.67
CA ASP A 15 16.76 -5.98 -4.46
C ASP A 15 17.66 -6.56 -5.57
N GLY A 16 18.61 -7.42 -5.18
CA GLY A 16 19.54 -8.07 -6.12
C GLY A 16 19.11 -9.45 -6.59
N MET A 17 18.02 -10.00 -6.05
CA MET A 17 17.47 -11.33 -6.33
C MET A 17 16.26 -11.28 -7.27
N MET A 18 15.46 -10.22 -7.21
CA MET A 18 14.32 -10.00 -8.10
C MET A 18 14.72 -9.15 -9.32
N SER A 19 14.01 -9.37 -10.43
CA SER A 19 14.04 -8.39 -11.52
C SER A 19 13.25 -7.13 -11.13
N ASN A 20 13.57 -5.99 -11.74
CA ASN A 20 12.83 -4.75 -11.52
C ASN A 20 11.32 -4.91 -11.75
N ASP A 21 10.94 -5.67 -12.79
CA ASP A 21 9.52 -5.90 -13.14
C ASP A 21 8.82 -6.76 -12.10
N GLU A 22 9.47 -7.84 -11.63
CA GLU A 22 8.93 -8.68 -10.57
C GLU A 22 8.79 -7.89 -9.26
N GLY A 23 9.82 -7.12 -8.91
CA GLY A 23 9.82 -6.24 -7.73
C GLY A 23 8.70 -5.21 -7.78
N LEU A 24 8.55 -4.52 -8.91
CA LEU A 24 7.48 -3.54 -9.12
C LEU A 24 6.09 -4.19 -9.02
N ALA A 25 5.87 -5.32 -9.70
CA ALA A 25 4.59 -6.02 -9.68
C ALA A 25 4.22 -6.46 -8.26
N LYS A 26 5.18 -7.00 -7.50
CA LYS A 26 5.00 -7.42 -6.11
C LYS A 26 4.72 -6.23 -5.20
N ALA A 27 5.46 -5.14 -5.32
CA ALA A 27 5.24 -3.91 -4.55
C ALA A 27 3.83 -3.33 -4.79
N VAL A 28 3.38 -3.29 -6.04
CA VAL A 28 2.01 -2.85 -6.38
C VAL A 28 0.97 -3.77 -5.75
N ALA A 29 1.16 -5.09 -5.78
CA ALA A 29 0.24 -6.03 -5.15
C ALA A 29 0.13 -5.82 -3.64
N VAL A 30 1.27 -5.66 -2.95
CA VAL A 30 1.32 -5.39 -1.50
C VAL A 30 0.62 -4.08 -1.16
N LEU A 31 0.90 -3.00 -1.90
CA LEU A 31 0.27 -1.70 -1.62
C LEU A 31 -1.24 -1.72 -1.86
N LYS A 32 -1.72 -2.46 -2.88
CA LYS A 32 -3.17 -2.63 -3.11
C LYS A 32 -3.87 -3.34 -1.97
N GLU A 33 -3.21 -4.31 -1.34
CA GLU A 33 -3.75 -5.01 -0.17
C GLU A 33 -3.73 -4.13 1.09
N ALA A 34 -2.66 -3.38 1.30
CA ALA A 34 -2.48 -2.54 2.49
C ALA A 34 -3.34 -1.27 2.51
N VAL A 35 -3.72 -0.74 1.34
CA VAL A 35 -4.51 0.49 1.26
C VAL A 35 -5.96 0.22 1.64
N ILE A 36 -6.36 0.75 2.80
CA ILE A 36 -7.74 0.70 3.30
C ILE A 36 -8.62 1.65 2.46
N THR A 37 -9.67 1.11 1.85
CA THR A 37 -10.63 1.87 1.02
C THR A 37 -11.99 2.07 1.68
N GLU A 38 -12.32 1.24 2.66
CA GLU A 38 -13.60 1.33 3.36
C GLU A 38 -13.59 2.47 4.39
N GLN A 39 -14.78 3.02 4.63
CA GLN A 39 -14.96 3.97 5.71
C GLN A 39 -14.86 3.23 7.06
N PRO A 40 -14.28 3.85 8.10
CA PRO A 40 -14.32 3.28 9.44
C PRO A 40 -15.77 2.97 9.86
N GLY A 41 -16.00 1.75 10.31
CA GLY A 41 -17.28 1.36 10.89
C GLY A 41 -17.51 1.97 12.27
N GLU A 42 -18.67 1.66 12.86
CA GLU A 42 -18.96 2.03 14.24
C GLU A 42 -18.01 1.32 15.22
N MET A 43 -17.71 2.00 16.34
CA MET A 43 -16.91 1.42 17.41
C MET A 43 -17.70 0.31 18.09
N TYR A 44 -17.18 -0.92 18.06
CA TYR A 44 -17.91 -2.10 18.53
C TYR A 44 -17.39 -2.71 19.84
N TRP A 45 -16.26 -2.21 20.36
CA TRP A 45 -15.59 -2.74 21.57
C TRP A 45 -15.32 -1.70 22.67
N ALA A 46 -15.94 -0.53 22.63
CA ALA A 46 -15.82 0.45 23.73
C ALA A 46 -16.95 0.31 24.76
#